data_AF-A0A932GQJ4-F1
#
_entry.id   AF-A0A932GQJ4-F1
#
_cell.length_a   1.000
_cell.length_b   1.000
_cell.length_c   1.000
_cell.angle_alpha   90.00
_cell.angle_beta   90.00
_cell.angle_gamma   90.00
#
_symmetry.space_group_name_H-M   'P 1'
#
loop_
_entity.id
_entity.type
_entity.pdbx_description
1 polymer ?
#
loop_
_entity_poly.entity_id
_entity_poly.type
_entity_poly.pdbx_seq_one_letter_code
_entity_poly.pdbx_strand_id
1 'polypeptide(L)' 'MPPKTDPTGQPKEWLRRAKGEGHSIPQEIWEAVDLTDYAVETRYPGPAEPVTQKEYRAAVRIAEQVVKWAGRIISGKQR' A
#
# COMPACT_ATOMS: atom_id res chain seq x y z
N MET A 1 11.02 4.60 -4.58
CA MET A 1 10.09 5.74 -4.59
C MET A 1 10.02 6.22 -6.04
N PRO A 2 8.84 6.44 -6.62
CA PRO A 2 8.75 6.90 -8.00
C PRO A 2 9.45 8.26 -8.15
N PRO A 3 10.01 8.54 -9.34
CA PRO A 3 10.64 9.83 -9.62
C PRO A 3 9.62 10.97 -9.50
N LYS A 4 10.06 12.10 -8.91
CA LYS A 4 9.23 13.30 -8.67
C LYS A 4 8.64 13.95 -9.93
N THR A 5 9.04 13.49 -11.12
CA THR A 5 8.66 14.06 -12.42
C THR A 5 7.40 13.43 -13.03
N ASP A 6 6.77 12.46 -12.35
CA ASP A 6 5.53 11.84 -12.83
C ASP A 6 4.30 12.47 -12.16
N PRO A 7 3.36 13.08 -12.92
CA PRO A 7 2.16 13.71 -12.37
C PRO A 7 1.14 12.74 -11.77
N THR A 8 1.37 11.42 -11.80
CA THR A 8 0.44 10.40 -11.28
C THR A 8 0.98 9.67 -10.04
N GLY A 9 1.20 10.40 -8.96
CA GLY A 9 1.72 9.91 -7.68
C GLY A 9 0.72 9.12 -6.82
N GLN A 10 -0.01 8.14 -7.38
CA GLN A 10 -0.94 7.30 -6.61
C GLN A 10 -0.41 5.87 -6.45
N PRO A 11 -0.43 5.27 -5.24
CA PRO A 11 0.08 3.92 -5.00
C PRO A 11 -0.49 2.84 -5.92
N LYS A 12 -1.75 2.98 -6.36
CA LYS A 12 -2.40 2.08 -7.32
C LYS A 12 -1.67 2.02 -8.66
N GLU A 13 -1.15 3.15 -9.12
CA GLU A 13 -0.43 3.24 -10.39
C GLU A 13 0.96 2.61 -10.28
N TRP A 14 1.60 2.70 -9.11
CA TRP A 14 2.88 2.02 -8.86
C TRP A 14 2.73 0.50 -8.91
N LEU A 15 1.65 -0.04 -8.33
CA LEU A 15 1.34 -1.47 -8.40
C LEU A 15 1.03 -1.92 -9.84
N ARG A 16 0.29 -1.12 -10.62
CA ARG A 16 0.05 -1.42 -12.04
C ARG A 16 1.32 -1.52 -12.85
N ARG A 17 2.25 -0.59 -12.65
CA ARG A 17 3.54 -0.58 -13.36
C ARG A 17 4.40 -1.77 -12.97
N ALA A 18 4.56 -2.05 -11.68
CA ALA A 18 5.30 -3.21 -11.22
C ALA A 18 4.71 -4.53 -11.78
N LYS A 19 3.38 -4.64 -11.88
CA LYS A 19 2.73 -5.77 -12.55
C LYS A 19 3.03 -5.82 -14.06
N GLY A 20 3.02 -4.67 -14.74
CA GLY A 20 3.38 -4.56 -16.16
C GLY A 20 4.84 -4.88 -16.46
N GLU A 21 5.74 -4.66 -15.50
CA GLU A 21 7.17 -5.02 -15.54
C GLU A 21 7.43 -6.50 -15.22
N GLY A 22 6.38 -7.29 -14.97
CA GLY A 22 6.46 -8.73 -14.77
C GLY A 22 6.56 -9.19 -13.31
N HIS A 23 6.39 -8.28 -12.34
CA HIS A 23 6.31 -8.68 -10.93
C HIS A 23 4.96 -9.34 -10.61
N SER A 24 5.00 -10.51 -9.99
CA SER A 24 3.80 -11.14 -9.42
C SER A 24 3.37 -10.41 -8.15
N ILE A 25 2.25 -9.71 -8.25
CA ILE A 25 1.64 -8.95 -7.14
C ILE A 25 0.35 -9.69 -6.72
N PRO A 26 0.32 -10.28 -5.51
CA PRO A 26 -0.87 -10.91 -4.96
C PRO A 26 -2.05 -9.93 -4.87
N GLN A 27 -3.28 -10.44 -5.00
CA GLN A 27 -4.48 -9.60 -5.02
C GLN A 27 -4.63 -8.80 -3.71
N GLU A 28 -4.21 -9.37 -2.59
CA GLU A 28 -4.32 -8.75 -1.26
C GLU A 28 -3.42 -7.51 -1.12
N ILE A 29 -2.36 -7.40 -1.94
CA ILE A 29 -1.45 -6.23 -1.91
C ILE A 29 -2.11 -5.00 -2.54
N TRP A 30 -3.15 -5.16 -3.35
CA TRP A 30 -3.89 -4.04 -3.91
C TRP A 30 -4.68 -3.26 -2.84
N GLU A 31 -5.03 -3.89 -1.72
CA GLU A 31 -5.67 -3.22 -0.57
C GLU A 31 -4.74 -2.19 0.09
N ALA A 32 -3.43 -2.27 -0.15
CA ALA A 32 -2.45 -1.30 0.36
C ALA A 32 -2.70 0.14 -0.14
N VAL A 33 -3.45 0.30 -1.22
CA VAL A 33 -3.87 1.62 -1.73
C VAL A 33 -4.67 2.37 -0.68
N ASP A 34 -5.54 1.67 0.06
CA ASP A 34 -6.44 2.25 1.06
C ASP A 34 -5.67 2.78 2.28
N LEU A 35 -4.44 2.34 2.51
CA LEU A 35 -3.60 2.84 3.60
C LEU A 35 -3.15 4.31 3.39
N THR A 36 -3.25 4.81 2.16
CA THR A 36 -2.85 6.19 1.81
C THR A 36 -3.71 7.21 2.52
N ASP A 37 -5.01 6.94 2.68
CA ASP A 37 -5.96 7.87 3.30
C ASP A 37 -5.59 8.09 4.77
N TYR A 38 -5.25 7.02 5.49
CA TYR A 38 -4.75 7.12 6.88
C TYR A 38 -3.42 7.89 6.98
N ALA A 39 -2.55 7.82 5.97
CA ALA A 39 -1.30 8.58 5.95
C ALA A 39 -1.50 10.08 5.71
N VAL A 40 -2.55 10.47 4.98
CA VAL A 40 -2.90 11.88 4.72
C VAL A 40 -3.55 12.51 5.96
N GLU A 41 -4.58 11.86 6.50
CA GLU A 41 -5.37 12.38 7.63
C GLU A 41 -4.54 12.56 8.91
N THR A 42 -3.53 11.71 9.13
CA THR A 42 -2.63 11.83 10.29
C THR A 42 -1.66 13.02 10.20
N ARG A 43 -1.47 13.59 9.00
CA ARG A 43 -0.54 14.73 8.78
C ARG A 43 -1.23 16.08 8.79
N TYR A 44 -2.49 16.16 8.38
CA TYR A 44 -3.24 17.40 8.27
C TYR A 44 -4.48 17.30 9.15
N PRO A 45 -4.40 17.71 10.43
CA PRO A 45 -5.54 17.64 11.33
C PRO A 45 -6.70 18.47 10.79
N GLY A 46 -7.78 17.78 10.43
CA GLY A 46 -9.06 18.32 9.98
C GLY A 46 -10.21 17.47 10.53
N PRO A 47 -11.47 17.77 10.19
CA PRO A 47 -12.59 16.91 10.56
C PRO A 47 -12.51 15.59 9.79
N ALA A 48 -11.89 14.59 10.41
CA ALA A 48 -11.88 13.21 9.94
C ALA A 48 -12.94 12.40 10.70
N GLU A 49 -13.59 11.48 10.01
CA GLU A 49 -14.42 10.49 10.68
C GLU A 49 -13.56 9.64 11.63
N PRO A 50 -14.03 9.34 12.85
CA PRO A 50 -13.30 8.46 13.75
C PRO A 50 -13.11 7.07 13.12
N VAL A 51 -11.87 6.59 13.10
CA VAL A 51 -11.56 5.24 12.62
C VAL A 51 -12.23 4.20 13.53
N THR A 52 -13.06 3.35 12.95
CA THR A 52 -13.71 2.26 13.65
C THR A 52 -12.70 1.15 14.00
N GLN A 53 -13.02 0.34 15.00
CA GLN A 53 -12.17 -0.83 15.32
C GLN A 53 -12.03 -1.81 14.15
N LYS A 54 -13.03 -1.91 13.28
CA LYS A 54 -13.00 -2.79 12.11
C LYS A 54 -11.98 -2.28 11.08
N GLU A 55 -12.01 -0.99 10.80
CA GLU A 55 -11.06 -0.32 9.91
C GLU A 55 -9.64 -0.39 10.44
N TYR A 56 -9.44 -0.14 11.73
CA TYR A 56 -8.14 -0.31 12.39
C TYR A 56 -7.57 -1.72 12.18
N ARG A 57 -8.36 -2.76 12.47
CA ARG A 57 -7.93 -4.16 12.27
C ARG A 57 -7.64 -4.47 10.80
N ALA A 58 -8.42 -3.93 9.89
CA ALA A 58 -8.20 -4.10 8.45
C ALA A 58 -6.88 -3.42 8.02
N ALA A 59 -6.63 -2.18 8.46
CA ALA A 59 -5.41 -1.45 8.14
C ALA A 59 -4.15 -2.18 8.63
N VAL A 60 -4.16 -2.67 9.88
CA VAL A 60 -3.05 -3.46 10.43
C VAL A 60 -2.83 -4.75 9.63
N ARG A 61 -3.91 -5.49 9.31
CA ARG A 61 -3.81 -6.72 8.50
C ARG A 61 -3.17 -6.43 7.13
N ILE A 62 -3.61 -5.38 6.45
CA ILE A 62 -3.08 -4.99 5.14
C ILE A 62 -1.59 -4.65 5.25
N ALA A 63 -1.21 -3.85 6.26
CA ALA A 63 0.19 -3.48 6.50
C ALA A 63 1.08 -4.72 6.73
N GLU A 64 0.62 -5.68 7.53
CA GLU A 64 1.35 -6.94 7.73
C GLU A 64 1.52 -7.74 6.44
N GLN A 65 0.48 -7.83 5.61
CA GLN A 65 0.54 -8.54 4.33
C GLN A 65 1.59 -7.92 3.40
N VAL A 66 1.63 -6.59 3.32
CA VAL A 66 2.62 -5.84 2.52
C VAL A 66 4.04 -6.12 3.02
N VAL A 67 4.29 -6.01 4.32
CA VAL A 67 5.62 -6.26 4.89
C VAL A 67 6.06 -7.70 4.66
N LYS A 68 5.17 -8.69 4.87
CA LYS A 68 5.45 -10.10 4.61
C LYS A 68 5.77 -10.35 3.13
N TRP A 69 5.03 -9.75 2.20
CA TRP A 69 5.26 -9.87 0.76
C TRP A 69 6.57 -9.22 0.33
N ALA A 70 6.83 -7.98 0.74
CA ALA A 70 8.08 -7.29 0.46
C ALA A 70 9.29 -8.06 1.04
N GLY A 71 9.14 -8.61 2.24
CA GLY A 71 10.16 -9.46 2.86
C GLY A 71 10.52 -10.69 2.01
N ARG A 72 9.53 -11.36 1.39
CA ARG A 72 9.78 -12.50 0.48
C ARG A 72 10.53 -12.10 -0.77
N ILE A 73 10.23 -10.94 -1.35
CA ILE A 73 10.93 -10.40 -2.52
C ILE A 73 12.38 -10.08 -2.16
N ILE A 74 12.60 -9.33 -1.07
CA ILE A 74 13.93 -8.89 -0.65
C ILE A 74 14.83 -10.09 -0.29
N SER A 75 14.27 -11.12 0.34
CA SER A 75 15.02 -12.33 0.70
C SER A 75 15.21 -13.33 -0.43
N GLY A 76 14.74 -13.02 -1.66
CA GLY A 76 14.89 -13.90 -2.83
C GLY A 76 14.12 -15.23 -2.73
N LYS A 77 13.23 -15.39 -1.74
CA LYS A 77 12.43 -16.59 -1.50
C LYS A 77 11.17 -16.64 -2.35
N GLN A 78 11.28 -16.22 -3.60
CA GLN A 78 10.20 -16.28 -4.58
C GLN A 78 10.28 -17.63 -5.30
N ARG A 79 10.07 -18.71 -4.55
CA ARG A 79 9.87 -20.08 -5.08
C ARG A 79 8.77 -20.76 -4.29
#